data_AF-A0A350CTM4-F1
#
_entry.id   AF-A0A350CTM4-F1
#
_cell.length_a   1.000
_cell.length_b   1.000
_cell.length_c   1.000
_cell.angle_alpha   90.00
_cell.angle_beta   90.00
_cell.angle_gamma   90.00
#
_symmetry.space_group_name_H-M   'P 1'
#
loop_
_entity.id
_entity.type
_entity.pdbx_description
1 polymer ?
#
loop_
_entity_poly.entity_id
_entity_poly.type
_entity_poly.pdbx_seq_one_letter_code
_entity_poly.pdbx_strand_id
1 'polypeptide(L)'
;MLAAGIITTPVFANDTPIPTVLVTGAPENGKLRDDTATGSNLGLSRLETPASVDVIARRQLEERGDASLVEAITRAPGISGVPHPGNGGSSLAARGFTDTVSVMRLYDGMRQYGGAGITFPFSTWTVERIEVLR
;
A
#
# COMPACT_ATOMS: atom_id res chain seq x y z
N MET A 1 -5.81 -57.80 56.08
CA MET A 1 -5.57 -57.27 54.72
C MET A 1 -6.30 -55.95 54.59
N LEU A 2 -5.59 -54.82 54.70
CA LEU A 2 -6.16 -53.47 54.60
C LEU A 2 -5.93 -52.98 53.17
N ALA A 3 -6.99 -52.78 52.39
CA ALA A 3 -6.90 -52.28 51.03
C ALA A 3 -6.75 -50.75 51.04
N ALA A 4 -5.58 -50.24 50.64
CA ALA A 4 -5.35 -48.82 50.46
C ALA A 4 -5.91 -48.37 49.09
N GLY A 5 -6.97 -47.57 49.10
CA GLY A 5 -7.56 -46.97 47.90
C GLY A 5 -6.78 -45.73 47.47
N ILE A 6 -6.32 -45.70 46.21
CA ILE A 6 -5.69 -44.54 45.58
C ILE A 6 -6.80 -43.53 45.23
N ILE A 7 -6.73 -42.32 45.80
CA ILE A 7 -7.61 -41.21 45.44
C ILE A 7 -6.91 -40.38 44.36
N THR A 8 -7.40 -40.44 43.12
CA THR A 8 -7.03 -39.49 42.07
C THR A 8 -7.86 -38.22 42.25
N THR A 9 -7.19 -37.09 42.50
CA THR A 9 -7.82 -35.76 42.44
C THR A 9 -7.75 -35.22 41.01
N PRO A 10 -8.84 -34.67 40.46
CA PRO A 10 -8.80 -34.02 39.16
C PRO A 10 -7.97 -32.74 39.25
N VAL A 11 -6.99 -32.59 38.36
CA VAL A 11 -6.29 -31.32 38.15
C VAL A 11 -7.23 -30.42 37.34
N PHE A 12 -7.68 -29.33 37.96
CA PHE A 12 -8.35 -28.26 37.24
C PHE A 12 -7.28 -27.36 36.61
N ALA A 13 -7.40 -27.10 35.31
CA ALA A 13 -6.55 -26.13 34.61
C ALA A 13 -6.82 -24.73 35.19
N ASN A 14 -5.78 -24.09 35.73
CA ASN A 14 -5.84 -22.68 36.10
C ASN A 14 -5.76 -21.86 34.81
N ASP A 15 -6.91 -21.44 34.31
CA ASP A 15 -7.00 -20.51 33.19
C ASP A 15 -6.55 -19.13 33.69
N THR A 16 -5.28 -18.79 33.45
CA THR A 16 -4.70 -17.52 33.89
C THR A 16 -5.16 -16.45 32.89
N PRO A 17 -6.02 -15.50 33.29
CA PRO A 17 -6.54 -14.50 32.36
C PRO A 17 -5.40 -13.64 31.84
N ILE A 18 -5.24 -13.62 30.50
CA ILE A 18 -4.20 -12.87 29.80
C ILE A 18 -4.68 -11.41 29.67
N PRO A 19 -3.85 -10.40 29.97
CA PRO A 19 -4.26 -9.01 29.83
C PRO A 19 -4.56 -8.65 28.37
N THR A 20 -5.67 -7.95 28.14
CA THR A 20 -6.01 -7.38 26.83
C THR A 20 -5.08 -6.20 26.52
N VAL A 21 -4.44 -6.23 25.35
CA VAL A 21 -3.63 -5.11 24.84
C VAL A 21 -4.42 -4.42 23.72
N LEU A 22 -4.75 -3.14 23.93
CA LEU A 22 -5.33 -2.30 22.87
C LEU A 22 -4.20 -1.67 22.06
N VAL A 23 -4.07 -2.08 20.81
CA VAL A 23 -3.16 -1.45 19.85
C VAL A 23 -3.96 -0.44 19.01
N THR A 24 -3.65 0.85 19.18
CA THR A 24 -4.21 1.93 18.36
C THR A 24 -3.17 2.47 17.39
N GLY A 25 -3.56 2.75 16.16
CA GLY A 25 -2.73 3.46 15.17
C GLY A 25 -3.34 4.82 14.81
N ALA A 26 -2.49 5.80 14.49
CA ALA A 26 -2.94 7.03 13.86
C ALA A 26 -2.91 6.86 12.33
N PRO A 27 -3.93 7.34 11.60
CA PRO A 27 -3.91 7.25 10.14
C PRO A 27 -2.84 8.16 9.54
N GLU A 28 -1.98 7.59 8.69
CA GLU A 28 -1.08 8.35 7.83
C GLU A 28 -1.89 9.01 6.72
N ASN A 29 -1.88 10.34 6.69
CA ASN A 29 -2.72 11.13 5.79
C ASN A 29 -1.89 11.81 4.70
N GLY A 30 -0.73 11.22 4.38
CA GLY A 30 0.21 11.80 3.43
C GLY A 30 0.68 13.17 3.89
N LYS A 31 1.11 13.33 5.14
CA LYS A 31 1.76 14.56 5.65
C LYS A 31 3.24 14.56 5.27
N LEU A 32 3.90 15.71 5.37
CA LEU A 32 5.29 15.85 4.90
C LEU A 32 6.30 15.02 5.71
N ARG A 33 5.96 14.74 6.98
CA ARG A 33 6.76 13.96 7.91
C ARG A 33 6.33 12.49 8.03
N ASP A 34 5.28 12.09 7.30
CA ASP A 34 4.90 10.69 7.25
C ASP A 34 5.94 9.95 6.38
N ASP A 35 6.28 8.74 6.76
CA ASP A 35 7.27 7.92 6.06
C ASP A 35 6.75 7.52 4.68
N THR A 36 7.67 7.37 3.73
CA THR A 36 7.35 6.90 2.38
C THR A 36 8.17 5.67 2.02
N ALA A 37 7.53 4.72 1.33
CA ALA A 37 8.21 3.51 0.86
C ALA A 37 9.01 3.78 -0.42
N THR A 38 8.56 4.75 -1.22
CA THR A 38 9.16 5.15 -2.50
C THR A 38 10.34 6.09 -2.29
N GLY A 39 11.35 5.98 -3.15
CA GLY A 39 12.53 6.86 -3.15
C GLY A 39 13.79 6.10 -2.77
N SER A 40 13.95 5.77 -1.49
CA SER A 40 15.17 5.12 -0.96
C SER A 40 14.96 3.73 -0.37
N ASN A 41 13.71 3.33 -0.09
CA ASN A 41 13.38 2.12 0.67
C ASN A 41 14.02 2.07 2.08
N LEU A 42 14.33 3.24 2.66
CA LEU A 42 14.92 3.38 4.00
C LEU A 42 13.91 3.87 5.05
N GLY A 43 12.62 3.98 4.69
CA GLY A 43 11.60 4.57 5.58
C GLY A 43 11.85 6.05 5.85
N LEU A 44 12.20 6.82 4.81
CA LEU A 44 12.41 8.26 4.94
C LEU A 44 11.09 9.00 4.75
N SER A 45 10.95 10.12 5.47
CA SER A 45 9.89 11.06 5.18
C SER A 45 10.14 11.81 3.86
N ARG A 46 9.10 12.48 3.36
CA ARG A 46 9.23 13.30 2.14
C ARG A 46 10.15 14.50 2.31
N LEU A 47 10.33 14.99 3.54
CA LEU A 47 11.27 16.08 3.83
C LEU A 47 12.73 15.64 3.77
N GLU A 48 13.00 14.36 4.01
CA GLU A 48 14.36 13.81 4.05
C GLU A 48 14.78 13.20 2.72
N THR A 49 13.80 12.83 1.88
CA THR A 49 14.05 12.25 0.57
C THR A 49 14.53 13.33 -0.42
N PRO A 50 15.73 13.22 -1.05
CA PRO A 50 16.26 14.21 -1.98
C PRO A 50 15.65 14.09 -3.39
N ALA A 51 14.33 13.90 -3.47
CA ALA A 51 13.56 13.78 -4.70
C ALA A 51 12.14 14.31 -4.49
N SER A 52 11.40 14.60 -5.57
CA SER A 52 10.00 14.99 -5.42
C SER A 52 9.13 13.76 -5.24
N VAL A 53 8.58 13.58 -4.04
CA VAL A 53 7.61 12.52 -3.73
C VAL A 53 6.24 13.14 -3.45
N ASP A 54 5.23 12.70 -4.19
CA ASP A 54 3.83 13.03 -3.90
C ASP A 54 3.09 11.80 -3.39
N VAL A 55 2.12 12.00 -2.49
CA VAL A 55 1.34 10.94 -1.86
C VAL A 55 -0.13 11.27 -1.99
N ILE A 56 -0.88 10.37 -2.62
CA ILE A 56 -2.33 10.39 -2.68
C ILE A 56 -2.83 9.34 -1.67
N ALA A 57 -3.28 9.79 -0.51
CA ALA A 57 -3.71 8.93 0.60
C ALA A 57 -5.11 8.34 0.37
N ARG A 58 -5.44 7.24 1.08
CA ARG A 58 -6.76 6.60 1.06
C ARG A 58 -7.92 7.58 1.15
N ARG A 59 -7.86 8.47 2.16
CA ARG A 59 -8.88 9.50 2.39
C ARG A 59 -9.08 10.39 1.16
N GLN A 60 -8.01 10.76 0.47
CA GLN A 60 -8.10 11.58 -0.74
C GLN A 60 -8.69 10.80 -1.93
N LEU A 61 -8.37 9.50 -2.05
CA LEU A 61 -8.97 8.64 -3.08
C LEU A 61 -10.48 8.52 -2.87
N GLU A 62 -10.91 8.31 -1.63
CA GLU A 62 -12.32 8.24 -1.23
C GLU A 62 -13.06 9.56 -1.46
N GLU A 63 -12.45 10.69 -1.06
CA GLU A 63 -13.02 12.03 -1.25
C GLU A 63 -13.17 12.40 -2.73
N ARG A 64 -12.24 11.96 -3.59
CA ARG A 64 -12.26 12.26 -5.03
C ARG A 64 -13.17 11.32 -5.80
N GLY A 65 -13.37 10.09 -5.32
CA GLY A 65 -14.16 9.08 -6.01
C GLY A 65 -13.53 8.59 -7.32
N ASP A 66 -12.22 8.75 -7.49
CA ASP A 66 -11.50 8.27 -8.68
C ASP A 66 -11.63 6.74 -8.75
N ALA A 67 -12.29 6.21 -9.79
CA ALA A 67 -12.63 4.79 -9.87
C ALA A 67 -11.47 3.93 -10.42
N SER A 68 -10.59 4.56 -11.19
CA SER A 68 -9.44 3.93 -11.83
C SER A 68 -8.12 4.47 -11.31
N LEU A 69 -7.09 3.63 -11.33
CA LEU A 69 -5.75 4.04 -10.92
C LEU A 69 -5.13 5.08 -11.85
N VAL A 70 -5.38 5.01 -13.15
CA VAL A 70 -4.87 6.02 -14.10
C VAL A 70 -5.43 7.38 -13.76
N GLU A 71 -6.75 7.48 -13.55
CA GLU A 71 -7.41 8.72 -13.16
C GLU A 71 -6.81 9.29 -11.86
N ALA A 72 -6.70 8.46 -10.82
CA ALA A 72 -6.11 8.87 -9.55
C ALA A 72 -4.64 9.32 -9.70
N ILE A 73 -3.80 8.57 -10.43
CA ILE A 73 -2.38 8.90 -10.64
C ILE A 73 -2.22 10.21 -11.42
N THR A 74 -3.08 10.49 -12.40
CA THR A 74 -3.02 11.74 -13.18
C THR A 74 -3.37 13.00 -12.37
N ARG A 75 -3.82 12.85 -11.12
CA ARG A 75 -3.94 13.97 -10.17
C ARG A 75 -2.57 14.43 -9.66
N ALA A 76 -1.54 13.59 -9.75
CA ALA A 76 -0.19 13.94 -9.33
C ALA A 76 0.47 14.88 -10.36
N PRO A 77 1.21 15.91 -9.93
CA PRO A 77 1.81 16.87 -10.82
C PRO A 77 2.90 16.24 -11.70
N GLY A 78 2.86 16.54 -12.99
CA GLY A 78 3.85 16.08 -13.97
C GLY A 78 3.60 14.67 -14.52
N ILE A 79 2.46 14.06 -14.19
CA ILE A 79 1.99 12.79 -14.74
C ILE A 79 0.74 13.02 -15.61
N SER A 80 0.66 12.35 -16.75
CA SER A 80 -0.52 12.33 -17.61
C SER A 80 -0.84 10.90 -18.07
N GLY A 81 -2.09 10.66 -18.50
CA GLY A 81 -2.50 9.37 -19.04
C GLY A 81 -2.30 9.30 -20.55
N VAL A 82 -1.87 8.15 -21.05
CA VAL A 82 -1.80 7.85 -22.50
C VAL A 82 -2.54 6.53 -22.82
N PRO A 83 -3.84 6.42 -22.48
CA PRO A 83 -4.58 5.17 -22.64
C PRO A 83 -4.85 4.85 -24.10
N HIS A 84 -4.61 3.61 -24.51
CA HIS A 84 -5.09 3.05 -25.78
C HIS A 84 -5.29 1.53 -25.68
N PRO A 85 -6.06 0.90 -26.57
CA PRO A 85 -6.35 -0.54 -26.46
C PRO A 85 -5.11 -1.42 -26.36
N GLY A 86 -4.05 -1.11 -27.12
CA GLY A 86 -2.79 -1.85 -27.09
C GLY A 86 -2.03 -1.85 -25.75
N ASN A 87 -2.33 -0.93 -24.83
CA ASN A 87 -1.73 -0.88 -23.50
C ASN A 87 -2.73 -1.22 -22.38
N GLY A 88 -3.91 -1.73 -22.73
CA GLY A 88 -4.97 -2.05 -21.78
C GLY A 88 -5.56 -0.82 -21.09
N GLY A 89 -5.40 0.37 -21.69
CA GLY A 89 -5.86 1.64 -21.13
C GLY A 89 -5.06 2.11 -19.92
N SER A 90 -3.95 1.46 -19.59
CA SER A 90 -3.26 1.73 -18.33
C SER A 90 -2.12 2.72 -18.46
N SER A 91 -1.47 2.90 -19.62
CA SER A 91 -0.21 3.67 -19.72
C SER A 91 -0.27 5.13 -19.23
N LEU A 92 0.88 5.59 -18.75
CA LEU A 92 1.10 6.93 -18.22
C LEU A 92 2.28 7.57 -18.96
N ALA A 93 2.39 8.88 -18.83
CA ALA A 93 3.53 9.67 -19.23
C ALA A 93 4.00 10.54 -18.06
N ALA A 94 5.31 10.69 -17.91
CA ALA A 94 5.94 11.53 -16.90
C ALA A 94 6.97 12.43 -17.57
N ARG A 95 6.78 13.75 -17.50
CA ARG A 95 7.67 14.76 -18.12
C ARG A 95 8.07 14.44 -19.58
N GLY A 96 7.13 13.94 -20.39
CA GLY A 96 7.33 13.63 -21.80
C GLY A 96 7.84 12.22 -22.11
N PHE A 97 8.23 11.44 -21.10
CA PHE A 97 8.53 10.01 -21.23
C PHE A 97 7.26 9.19 -21.11
N THR A 98 7.06 8.20 -21.97
CA THR A 98 5.76 7.52 -22.14
C THR A 98 5.86 6.01 -21.96
N ASP A 99 4.71 5.40 -21.66
CA ASP A 99 4.51 3.95 -21.56
C ASP A 99 5.31 3.23 -20.45
N THR A 100 5.04 1.93 -20.30
CA THR A 100 5.61 1.07 -19.25
C THR A 100 7.14 0.94 -19.31
N VAL A 101 7.72 1.26 -20.47
CA VAL A 101 9.17 1.23 -20.70
C VAL A 101 9.88 2.43 -20.07
N SER A 102 9.17 3.54 -19.83
CA SER A 102 9.75 4.72 -19.21
C SER A 102 9.09 5.11 -17.89
N VAL A 103 7.78 4.92 -17.76
CA VAL A 103 7.03 5.19 -16.52
C VAL A 103 6.73 3.88 -15.83
N MET A 104 7.58 3.53 -14.87
CA MET A 104 7.45 2.30 -14.10
C MET A 104 6.33 2.41 -13.06
N ARG A 105 5.52 1.37 -12.96
CA ARG A 105 4.58 1.19 -11.85
C ARG A 105 4.98 0.00 -11.00
N LEU A 106 5.01 0.26 -9.70
CA LEU A 106 5.35 -0.70 -8.67
C LEU A 106 4.09 -0.94 -7.86
N TYR A 107 3.73 -2.20 -7.66
CA TYR A 107 2.67 -2.59 -6.73
C TYR A 107 3.34 -3.21 -5.51
N ASP A 108 3.10 -2.65 -4.33
CA ASP A 108 3.79 -3.03 -3.09
C ASP A 108 5.33 -3.09 -3.24
N GLY A 109 5.89 -2.11 -3.97
CA GLY A 109 7.33 -2.02 -4.23
C GLY A 109 7.86 -2.95 -5.34
N MET A 110 7.01 -3.78 -5.95
CA MET A 110 7.42 -4.75 -6.97
C MET A 110 6.93 -4.36 -8.36
N ARG A 111 7.82 -4.49 -9.34
CA ARG A 111 7.44 -4.33 -10.75
C ARG A 111 6.59 -5.52 -11.16
N GLN A 112 5.42 -5.22 -11.73
CA GLN A 112 4.55 -6.26 -12.27
C GLN A 112 5.16 -6.87 -13.52
N TYR A 113 5.10 -8.20 -13.62
CA TYR A 113 5.64 -8.96 -14.76
C TYR A 113 4.58 -9.07 -15.86
N GLY A 114 4.95 -8.87 -17.13
CA GLY A 114 3.99 -8.95 -18.24
C GLY A 114 4.18 -8.02 -19.44
N GLY A 115 5.21 -7.18 -19.49
CA GLY A 115 5.47 -6.31 -20.65
C GLY A 115 4.44 -5.19 -20.82
N ALA A 116 4.17 -4.79 -22.06
CA ALA A 116 3.12 -3.81 -22.37
C ALA A 116 1.73 -4.46 -22.27
N GLY A 117 0.78 -3.79 -21.62
CA GLY A 117 -0.59 -4.30 -21.46
C GLY A 117 -0.89 -4.97 -20.11
N ILE A 118 -0.05 -4.77 -19.08
CA ILE A 118 -0.44 -5.09 -17.72
C ILE A 118 -1.59 -4.15 -17.31
N THR A 119 -2.76 -4.75 -17.06
CA THR A 119 -4.00 -4.05 -16.68
C THR A 119 -4.29 -4.13 -15.19
N PHE A 120 -3.49 -4.88 -14.44
CA PHE A 120 -3.59 -4.93 -12.99
C PHE A 120 -2.61 -3.94 -12.33
N PRO A 121 -2.93 -3.42 -11.14
CA PRO A 121 -4.29 -3.12 -10.69
C PRO A 121 -4.92 -2.02 -11.56
N PHE A 122 -6.24 -2.10 -11.77
CA PHE A 122 -7.00 -1.09 -12.52
C PHE A 122 -7.87 -0.19 -11.63
N SER A 123 -8.16 -0.61 -10.39
CA SER A 123 -9.06 0.10 -9.48
C SER A 123 -8.31 0.66 -8.26
N THR A 124 -8.79 1.78 -7.73
CA THR A 124 -8.29 2.43 -6.51
C THR A 124 -8.68 1.68 -5.24
N TRP A 125 -9.68 0.80 -5.28
CA TRP A 125 -10.08 -0.01 -4.11
C TRP A 125 -8.92 -0.87 -3.59
N THR A 126 -8.09 -1.41 -4.49
CA THR A 126 -7.04 -2.38 -4.12
C THR A 126 -5.81 -1.74 -3.48
N VAL A 127 -5.67 -0.40 -3.46
CA VAL A 127 -4.47 0.28 -2.98
C VAL A 127 -4.75 1.19 -1.80
N GLU A 128 -3.94 1.14 -0.76
CA GLU A 128 -4.09 2.04 0.39
C GLU A 128 -3.67 3.48 0.08
N ARG A 129 -2.63 3.63 -0.73
CA ARG A 129 -2.15 4.93 -1.18
C ARG A 129 -1.41 4.79 -2.50
N ILE A 130 -1.22 5.92 -3.15
CA ILE A 130 -0.40 6.03 -4.36
C ILE A 130 0.76 6.97 -4.03
N GLU A 131 1.98 6.51 -4.25
CA GLU A 131 3.19 7.30 -4.12
C GLU A 131 3.79 7.55 -5.51
N VAL A 132 4.15 8.79 -5.80
CA VAL A 132 4.70 9.21 -7.11
C VAL A 132 6.07 9.84 -6.91
N LEU A 133 7.10 9.23 -7.52
CA LEU A 133 8.47 9.72 -7.53
C LEU A 133 8.80 10.39 -8.88
N ARG A 134 9.38 11.60 -8.84
CA ARG A 134 9.77 12.36 -10.03
C ARG A 134 10.92 13.34 -9.78
#